data_AF-A0A937AWX9-F1
#
_entry.id   AF-A0A937AWX9-F1
#
_cell.length_a   1.000
_cell.length_b   1.000
_cell.length_c   1.000
_cell.angle_alpha   90.00
_cell.angle_beta   90.00
_cell.angle_gamma   90.00
#
_symmetry.space_group_name_H-M   'P 1'
#
loop_
_entity.id
_entity.type
_entity.pdbx_description
1 polymer ?
#
loop_
_entity_poly.entity_id
_entity_poly.type
_entity_poly.pdbx_seq_one_letter_code
_entity_poly.pdbx_strand_id
1 'polypeptide(L)'
;ATPAAANIPAEWQAAAQAVIADLERDTPQAARPWTGAELTQGWNLARAWRKHNNGNVEIILAEYLTFTAICRQGCGNLTIGGQNYVTVAEQVRALRNQNGGPYGVAQNAHAWLAALADPTGAAKKNAALWEKDLDLAAADFATGNVYGLAWLLARGRPTPQEQAETFAKFAIFVQGKAWIGSRCLDISRVATVLDAPPRIDTCK
;
A
#
# COMPACT_ATOMS: atom_id res chain seq x y z
N ALA A 1 -13.52 -20.34 -23.65
CA ALA A 1 -13.50 -20.60 -22.20
C ALA A 1 -13.10 -19.32 -21.49
N THR A 2 -13.91 -18.83 -20.56
CA THR A 2 -13.50 -17.76 -19.64
C THR A 2 -12.25 -18.24 -18.91
N PRO A 3 -11.14 -17.50 -18.87
CA PRO A 3 -9.99 -17.94 -18.09
C PRO A 3 -10.46 -18.16 -16.66
N ALA A 4 -10.07 -19.28 -16.06
CA ALA A 4 -10.39 -19.57 -14.66
C ALA A 4 -10.04 -18.33 -13.84
N ALA A 5 -11.02 -17.78 -13.11
CA ALA A 5 -10.74 -16.76 -12.13
C ALA A 5 -9.68 -17.37 -11.21
N ALA A 6 -8.45 -16.86 -11.27
CA ALA A 6 -7.39 -17.33 -10.38
C ALA A 6 -7.90 -17.09 -8.96
N ASN A 7 -8.17 -18.19 -8.24
CA ASN A 7 -8.71 -18.12 -6.89
C ASN A 7 -7.74 -17.32 -6.03
N ILE A 8 -8.26 -16.35 -5.28
CA ILE A 8 -7.47 -15.57 -4.33
C ILE A 8 -7.04 -16.53 -3.21
N PRO A 9 -5.74 -16.66 -2.91
CA PRO A 9 -5.29 -17.51 -1.82
C PRO A 9 -5.97 -17.12 -0.50
N ALA A 10 -6.39 -18.10 0.29
CA ALA A 10 -7.18 -17.84 1.51
C ALA A 10 -6.36 -17.06 2.55
N GLU A 11 -5.07 -17.35 2.63
CA GLU A 11 -4.12 -16.67 3.49
C GLU A 11 -3.90 -15.20 3.08
N TRP A 12 -4.05 -14.87 1.80
CA TRP A 12 -4.02 -13.48 1.34
C TRP A 12 -5.27 -12.73 1.78
N GLN A 13 -6.45 -13.35 1.64
CA GLN A 13 -7.71 -12.75 2.10
C GLN A 13 -7.68 -12.49 3.60
N ALA A 14 -7.23 -13.47 4.38
CA ALA A 14 -7.05 -13.34 5.83
C ALA A 14 -6.06 -12.22 6.18
N ALA A 15 -4.90 -12.16 5.51
CA ALA A 15 -3.91 -11.10 5.70
C ALA A 15 -4.49 -9.72 5.39
N ALA A 16 -5.23 -9.57 4.29
CA ALA A 16 -5.87 -8.31 3.92
C ALA A 16 -6.87 -7.86 4.99
N GLN A 17 -7.75 -8.76 5.43
CA GLN A 17 -8.73 -8.45 6.46
C GLN A 17 -8.06 -8.04 7.78
N ALA A 18 -7.04 -8.78 8.23
CA ALA A 18 -6.34 -8.48 9.47
C ALA A 18 -5.58 -7.16 9.40
N VAL A 19 -4.71 -6.99 8.39
CA VAL A 19 -3.85 -5.80 8.29
C VAL A 19 -4.68 -4.55 8.06
N ILE A 20 -5.63 -4.58 7.13
CA ILE A 20 -6.41 -3.39 6.80
C ILE A 20 -7.35 -3.02 7.95
N ALA A 21 -7.95 -3.99 8.66
CA ALA A 21 -8.73 -3.69 9.87
C ALA A 21 -7.87 -3.01 10.95
N ASP A 22 -6.60 -3.41 11.10
CA ASP A 22 -5.69 -2.78 12.06
C ASP A 22 -5.29 -1.35 11.66
N LEU A 23 -5.07 -1.12 10.36
CA LEU A 23 -4.83 0.20 9.80
C LEU A 23 -6.05 1.13 9.89
N GLU A 24 -7.25 0.56 9.85
CA GLU A 24 -8.53 1.27 10.00
C GLU A 24 -8.94 1.46 11.46
N ARG A 25 -8.24 0.84 12.42
CA ARG A 25 -8.54 0.93 13.85
C ARG A 25 -8.67 2.40 14.26
N ASP A 26 -9.74 2.68 14.99
CA ASP A 26 -10.14 4.02 15.47
C ASP A 26 -10.65 4.99 14.39
N THR A 27 -10.96 4.49 13.18
CA THR A 27 -11.64 5.27 12.13
C THR A 27 -13.08 4.80 11.92
N PRO A 28 -13.97 5.63 11.35
CA PRO A 28 -15.31 5.20 10.95
C PRO A 28 -15.29 4.00 9.98
N GLN A 29 -14.20 3.83 9.23
CA GLN A 29 -14.04 2.73 8.28
C GLN A 29 -13.99 1.37 8.96
N ALA A 30 -13.44 1.27 10.17
CA ALA A 30 -13.37 0.01 10.93
C ALA A 30 -14.75 -0.55 11.29
N ALA A 31 -15.77 0.30 11.42
CA ALA A 31 -17.14 -0.13 11.73
C ALA A 31 -17.88 -0.71 10.51
N ARG A 32 -17.38 -0.46 9.29
CA ARG A 32 -18.02 -0.95 8.07
C ARG A 32 -17.76 -2.47 7.93
N PRO A 33 -18.77 -3.33 7.75
CA PRO A 33 -18.52 -4.76 7.57
C PRO A 33 -17.73 -5.03 6.29
N TRP A 34 -16.99 -6.15 6.28
CA TRP A 34 -16.41 -6.70 5.06
C TRP A 34 -17.51 -7.41 4.27
N THR A 35 -17.58 -7.14 2.97
CA THR A 35 -18.57 -7.74 2.07
C THR A 35 -17.97 -8.81 1.16
N GLY A 36 -16.63 -8.91 1.15
CA GLY A 36 -15.88 -9.76 0.21
C GLY A 36 -15.73 -9.14 -1.18
N ALA A 37 -16.56 -8.16 -1.55
CA ALA A 37 -16.43 -7.45 -2.82
C ALA A 37 -15.10 -6.68 -2.87
N GLU A 38 -14.69 -6.01 -1.80
CA GLU A 38 -13.41 -5.32 -1.72
C GLU A 38 -12.20 -6.24 -1.93
N LEU A 39 -12.26 -7.49 -1.45
CA LEU A 39 -11.20 -8.50 -1.65
C LEU A 39 -11.10 -8.89 -3.14
N THR A 40 -12.25 -9.11 -3.79
CA THR A 40 -12.31 -9.51 -5.20
C THR A 40 -11.94 -8.36 -6.13
N GLN A 41 -12.43 -7.15 -5.84
CA GLN A 41 -12.10 -5.96 -6.61
C GLN A 41 -10.64 -5.58 -6.46
N GLY A 42 -10.08 -5.64 -5.24
CA GLY A 42 -8.67 -5.43 -4.97
C GLY A 42 -7.78 -6.39 -5.75
N TRP A 43 -8.12 -7.68 -5.77
CA TRP A 43 -7.43 -8.70 -6.58
C TRP A 43 -7.46 -8.38 -8.08
N ASN A 44 -8.64 -8.07 -8.62
CA ASN A 44 -8.80 -7.76 -10.04
C ASN A 44 -8.04 -6.50 -10.43
N LEU A 45 -8.07 -5.47 -9.58
CA LEU A 45 -7.34 -4.22 -9.78
C LEU A 45 -5.83 -4.43 -9.70
N ALA A 46 -5.33 -5.23 -8.74
CA ALA A 46 -3.92 -5.58 -8.66
C ALA A 46 -3.43 -6.28 -9.94
N ARG A 47 -4.19 -7.24 -10.45
CA ARG A 47 -3.83 -7.96 -11.69
C ARG A 47 -3.89 -7.06 -12.91
N ALA A 48 -4.89 -6.19 -13.01
CA ALA A 48 -4.99 -5.21 -14.08
C ALA A 48 -3.81 -4.22 -14.05
N TRP A 49 -3.47 -3.71 -12.86
CA TRP A 49 -2.32 -2.86 -12.61
C TRP A 49 -1.01 -3.53 -13.04
N ARG A 50 -0.79 -4.78 -12.61
CA ARG A 50 0.40 -5.56 -12.94
C ARG A 50 0.54 -5.77 -14.45
N LYS A 51 -0.57 -6.14 -15.11
CA LYS A 51 -0.62 -6.39 -16.54
C LYS A 51 -0.31 -5.14 -17.34
N HIS A 52 -0.85 -4.00 -16.93
CA HIS A 52 -0.56 -2.71 -17.57
C HIS A 52 0.89 -2.30 -17.41
N ASN A 53 1.46 -2.45 -16.21
CA ASN A 53 2.79 -1.92 -15.92
C ASN A 53 3.94 -2.82 -16.41
N ASN A 54 3.78 -4.15 -16.41
CA ASN A 54 4.87 -5.08 -16.77
C ASN A 54 4.42 -6.30 -17.60
N GLY A 55 3.19 -6.31 -18.15
CA GLY A 55 2.65 -7.42 -18.94
C GLY A 55 2.34 -8.71 -18.17
N ASN A 56 2.75 -8.83 -16.90
CA ASN A 56 2.51 -9.99 -16.05
C ASN A 56 1.14 -9.91 -15.35
N VAL A 57 0.59 -11.05 -14.94
CA VAL A 57 -0.64 -11.16 -14.12
C VAL A 57 -0.38 -11.72 -12.72
N GLU A 58 0.83 -12.22 -12.47
CA GLU A 58 1.29 -12.61 -11.15
C GLU A 58 1.59 -11.35 -10.33
N ILE A 59 0.81 -11.16 -9.28
CA ILE A 59 0.92 -10.05 -8.34
C ILE A 59 1.66 -10.51 -7.08
N ILE A 60 2.17 -9.54 -6.32
CA ILE A 60 2.70 -9.79 -4.97
C ILE A 60 1.68 -9.42 -3.89
N LEU A 61 1.91 -9.88 -2.65
CA LEU A 61 1.01 -9.57 -1.54
C LEU A 61 0.87 -8.06 -1.32
N ALA A 62 1.96 -7.29 -1.46
CA ALA A 62 1.92 -5.84 -1.31
C ALA A 62 0.96 -5.16 -2.30
N GLU A 63 0.91 -5.61 -3.56
CA GLU A 63 -0.06 -5.12 -4.54
C GLU A 63 -1.47 -5.49 -4.10
N TYR A 64 -1.70 -6.74 -3.69
CA TYR A 64 -3.02 -7.17 -3.23
C TYR A 64 -3.53 -6.37 -2.03
N LEU A 65 -2.70 -6.17 -1.00
CA LEU A 65 -3.04 -5.37 0.17
C LEU A 65 -3.33 -3.91 -0.20
N THR A 66 -2.50 -3.31 -1.07
CA THR A 66 -2.66 -1.93 -1.55
C THR A 66 -3.99 -1.73 -2.25
N PHE A 67 -4.30 -2.56 -3.24
CA PHE A 67 -5.51 -2.39 -4.03
C PHE A 67 -6.77 -2.82 -3.29
N THR A 68 -6.67 -3.78 -2.37
CA THR A 68 -7.76 -4.09 -1.44
C THR A 68 -8.03 -2.91 -0.51
N ALA A 69 -7.00 -2.25 0.04
CA ALA A 69 -7.17 -1.06 0.88
C ALA A 69 -7.77 0.12 0.09
N ILE A 70 -7.42 0.29 -1.18
CA ILE A 70 -8.08 1.27 -2.07
C ILE A 70 -9.55 0.94 -2.27
N CYS A 71 -9.88 -0.32 -2.60
CA CYS A 71 -11.26 -0.76 -2.78
C CYS A 71 -12.07 -0.74 -1.47
N ARG A 72 -11.38 -0.90 -0.34
CA ARG A 72 -11.94 -0.71 0.99
C ARG A 72 -12.31 0.74 1.26
N GLN A 73 -11.70 1.72 0.61
CA GLN A 73 -12.12 3.13 0.63
C GLN A 73 -13.21 3.45 -0.41
N GLY A 74 -13.49 2.52 -1.33
CA GLY A 74 -14.46 2.68 -2.42
C GLY A 74 -13.76 2.81 -3.77
N CYS A 75 -13.53 1.68 -4.45
CA CYS A 75 -13.10 1.65 -5.84
C CYS A 75 -14.30 1.28 -6.73
N GLY A 76 -14.58 2.06 -7.78
CA GLY A 76 -15.51 1.64 -8.84
C GLY A 76 -14.72 1.04 -10.00
N ASN A 77 -15.16 -0.07 -10.61
CA ASN A 77 -14.64 -0.64 -11.88
C ASN A 77 -13.20 -0.26 -12.25
N LEU A 78 -12.21 -0.80 -11.53
CA LEU A 78 -10.78 -0.55 -11.77
C LEU A 78 -10.38 0.93 -11.68
N THR A 79 -10.82 1.64 -10.64
CA THR A 79 -10.42 3.02 -10.36
C THR A 79 -9.61 3.14 -9.07
N ILE A 80 -8.78 4.18 -9.01
CA ILE A 80 -7.99 4.56 -7.86
C ILE A 80 -8.26 6.05 -7.61
N GLY A 81 -8.82 6.39 -6.44
CA GLY A 81 -9.16 7.78 -6.12
C GLY A 81 -10.12 8.43 -7.13
N GLY A 82 -11.06 7.65 -7.71
CA GLY A 82 -12.01 8.11 -8.73
C GLY A 82 -11.45 8.22 -10.15
N GLN A 83 -10.16 7.98 -10.37
CA GLN A 83 -9.53 7.99 -11.69
C GLN A 83 -9.34 6.56 -12.22
N ASN A 84 -9.34 6.40 -13.54
CA ASN A 84 -9.02 5.12 -14.16
C ASN A 84 -7.61 4.65 -13.75
N TYR A 85 -7.45 3.37 -13.41
CA TYR A 85 -6.15 2.83 -12.96
C TYR A 85 -5.01 3.03 -13.95
N VAL A 86 -5.28 3.03 -15.26
CA VAL A 86 -4.28 3.28 -16.31
C VAL A 86 -3.72 4.69 -16.19
N THR A 87 -4.60 5.69 -16.01
CA THR A 87 -4.19 7.09 -15.81
C THR A 87 -3.30 7.23 -14.59
N VAL A 88 -3.66 6.59 -13.48
CA VAL A 88 -2.84 6.63 -12.25
C VAL A 88 -1.51 5.89 -12.44
N ALA A 89 -1.49 4.77 -13.17
CA ALA A 89 -0.27 4.05 -13.50
C ALA A 89 0.71 4.91 -14.32
N GLU A 90 0.21 5.66 -15.30
CA GLU A 90 1.04 6.60 -16.06
C GLU A 90 1.56 7.77 -15.21
N GLN A 91 0.77 8.25 -14.23
CA GLN A 91 1.25 9.25 -13.26
C GLN A 91 2.39 8.69 -12.39
N VAL A 92 2.28 7.45 -11.90
CA VAL A 92 3.36 6.78 -11.15
C VAL A 92 4.60 6.58 -12.02
N ARG A 93 4.43 6.19 -13.29
CA ARG A 93 5.53 6.08 -14.26
C ARG A 93 6.22 7.43 -14.48
N ALA A 94 5.46 8.50 -14.67
CA ALA A 94 6.00 9.85 -14.82
C ALA A 94 6.75 10.29 -13.56
N LEU A 95 6.18 10.05 -12.37
CA LEU A 95 6.83 10.32 -11.10
C LEU A 95 8.16 9.59 -10.98
N ARG A 96 8.19 8.29 -11.32
CA ARG A 96 9.44 7.49 -11.31
C ARG A 96 10.49 8.05 -12.26
N ASN A 97 10.10 8.43 -13.47
CA ASN A 97 11.02 9.00 -14.46
C ASN A 97 11.59 10.36 -13.98
N GLN A 98 10.75 11.22 -13.40
CA GLN A 98 11.16 12.52 -12.86
C GLN A 98 12.16 12.39 -11.71
N ASN A 99 12.08 11.31 -10.94
CA ASN A 99 12.95 11.06 -9.80
C ASN A 99 14.15 10.15 -10.14
N GLY A 100 14.40 9.84 -11.42
CA GLY A 100 15.57 9.03 -11.80
C GLY A 100 15.46 7.53 -11.47
N GLY A 101 14.25 7.01 -11.26
CA GLY A 101 14.02 5.58 -10.99
C GLY A 101 13.51 5.28 -9.58
N PRO A 102 13.34 3.98 -9.23
CA PRO A 102 12.78 3.54 -7.94
C PRO A 102 13.55 4.05 -6.71
N TYR A 103 14.88 4.04 -6.76
CA TYR A 103 15.72 4.55 -5.66
C TYR A 103 15.51 6.04 -5.41
N GLY A 104 15.49 6.85 -6.47
CA GLY A 104 15.24 8.28 -6.31
C GLY A 104 13.82 8.59 -5.86
N VAL A 105 12.81 7.79 -6.26
CA VAL A 105 11.47 7.87 -5.67
C VAL A 105 11.50 7.58 -4.17
N ALA A 106 12.15 6.49 -3.74
CA ALA A 106 12.23 6.13 -2.33
C ALA A 106 12.94 7.23 -1.52
N GLN A 107 14.11 7.67 -1.97
CA GLN A 107 14.90 8.72 -1.33
C GLN A 107 14.11 10.04 -1.21
N ASN A 108 13.49 10.50 -2.30
CA ASN A 108 12.77 11.77 -2.31
C ASN A 108 11.45 11.69 -1.53
N ALA A 109 10.77 10.54 -1.54
CA ALA A 109 9.60 10.33 -0.70
C ALA A 109 9.96 10.34 0.80
N HIS A 110 11.10 9.78 1.19
CA HIS A 110 11.55 9.79 2.59
C HIS A 110 11.94 11.20 3.03
N ALA A 111 12.70 11.92 2.21
CA ALA A 111 13.06 13.31 2.49
C ALA A 111 11.81 14.19 2.61
N TRP A 112 10.84 14.02 1.70
CA TRP A 112 9.54 14.68 1.77
C TRP A 112 8.79 14.35 3.07
N LEU A 113 8.71 13.07 3.43
CA LEU A 113 8.02 12.62 4.64
C LEU A 113 8.66 13.20 5.91
N ALA A 114 10.00 13.23 5.99
CA ALA A 114 10.74 13.80 7.11
C ALA A 114 10.48 15.31 7.30
N ALA A 115 10.19 16.01 6.20
CA ALA A 115 9.90 17.44 6.18
C ALA A 115 8.43 17.78 6.48
N LEU A 116 7.51 16.81 6.47
CA LEU A 116 6.10 17.08 6.77
C LEU A 116 5.91 17.59 8.21
N ALA A 117 5.13 18.64 8.35
CA ALA A 117 4.67 19.17 9.64
C ALA A 117 3.52 18.33 10.22
N ASP A 118 3.73 17.03 10.36
CA ASP A 118 2.78 16.09 10.97
C ASP A 118 2.79 16.24 12.52
N PRO A 119 1.68 16.67 13.14
CA PRO A 119 1.60 16.92 14.58
C PRO A 119 1.73 15.64 15.42
N THR A 120 1.51 14.45 14.85
CA THR A 120 1.65 13.17 15.57
C THR A 120 3.11 12.72 15.69
N GLY A 121 4.00 13.28 14.88
CA GLY A 121 5.40 12.89 14.76
C GLY A 121 5.63 11.55 14.05
N ALA A 122 4.57 10.87 13.56
CA ALA A 122 4.67 9.60 12.87
C ALA A 122 5.47 9.71 11.57
N ALA A 123 5.31 10.80 10.82
CA ALA A 123 6.03 11.06 9.58
C ALA A 123 7.56 10.97 9.75
N LYS A 124 8.11 11.72 10.72
CA LYS A 124 9.56 11.71 11.01
C LYS A 124 10.05 10.36 11.50
N LYS A 125 9.26 9.68 12.36
CA LYS A 125 9.60 8.33 12.84
C LYS A 125 9.65 7.31 11.70
N ASN A 126 8.71 7.38 10.77
CA ASN A 126 8.68 6.53 9.58
C ASN A 126 9.84 6.82 8.63
N ALA A 127 10.12 8.09 8.35
CA ALA A 127 11.26 8.45 7.51
C ALA A 127 12.57 7.88 8.09
N ALA A 128 12.80 8.04 9.40
CA ALA A 128 13.97 7.48 10.08
C ALA A 128 13.99 5.94 10.15
N LEU A 129 12.81 5.32 10.25
CA LEU A 129 12.67 3.85 10.25
C LEU A 129 13.07 3.27 8.88
N TRP A 130 12.62 3.88 7.80
CA TRP A 130 12.76 3.37 6.43
C TRP A 130 14.03 3.83 5.73
N GLU A 131 14.64 4.95 6.14
CA GLU A 131 15.92 5.43 5.58
C GLU A 131 17.05 4.40 5.69
N LYS A 132 16.96 3.49 6.67
CA LYS A 132 17.96 2.43 6.88
C LYS A 132 17.99 1.37 5.78
N ASP A 133 16.91 1.25 5.02
CA ASP A 133 16.76 0.24 3.98
C ASP A 133 15.85 0.75 2.86
N LEU A 134 16.45 1.47 1.91
CA LEU A 134 15.77 1.89 0.68
C LEU A 134 15.58 0.71 -0.29
N ASP A 135 16.33 -0.37 -0.12
CA ASP A 135 16.32 -1.49 -1.04
C ASP A 135 14.96 -2.15 -1.03
N LEU A 136 14.26 -2.28 0.10
CA LEU A 136 12.90 -2.82 0.12
C LEU A 136 11.92 -2.05 -0.77
N ALA A 137 12.00 -0.72 -0.76
CA ALA A 137 11.13 0.13 -1.58
C ALA A 137 11.56 0.16 -3.06
N ALA A 138 12.83 -0.08 -3.34
CA ALA A 138 13.41 -0.07 -4.67
C ALA A 138 13.66 -1.48 -5.25
N ALA A 139 13.33 -2.54 -4.50
CA ALA A 139 13.82 -3.91 -4.69
C ALA A 139 13.47 -4.44 -6.07
N ASP A 140 12.24 -4.18 -6.50
CA ASP A 140 11.77 -4.57 -7.80
C ASP A 140 10.74 -3.58 -8.37
N PHE A 141 10.28 -3.91 -9.57
CA PHE A 141 9.30 -3.10 -10.27
C PHE A 141 7.92 -3.06 -9.58
N ALA A 142 7.52 -4.12 -8.88
CA ALA A 142 6.22 -4.20 -8.19
C ALA A 142 6.20 -3.26 -6.98
N THR A 143 7.18 -3.46 -6.10
CA THR A 143 7.40 -2.73 -4.85
C THR A 143 7.59 -1.25 -5.12
N GLY A 144 8.46 -0.88 -6.07
CA GLY A 144 8.69 0.52 -6.45
C GLY A 144 7.44 1.22 -6.99
N ASN A 145 6.59 0.52 -7.75
CA ASN A 145 5.34 1.11 -8.24
C ASN A 145 4.29 1.30 -7.14
N VAL A 146 4.16 0.33 -6.22
CA VAL A 146 3.28 0.47 -5.05
C VAL A 146 3.76 1.61 -4.16
N TYR A 147 5.07 1.73 -3.95
CA TYR A 147 5.66 2.79 -3.15
C TYR A 147 5.46 4.17 -3.78
N GLY A 148 5.68 4.28 -5.09
CA GLY A 148 5.39 5.49 -5.86
C GLY A 148 3.90 5.85 -5.83
N LEU A 149 3.01 4.87 -5.92
CA LEU A 149 1.56 5.07 -5.78
C LEU A 149 1.20 5.60 -4.39
N ALA A 150 1.78 5.03 -3.32
CA ALA A 150 1.57 5.50 -1.96
C ALA A 150 1.94 6.98 -1.83
N TRP A 151 3.10 7.37 -2.37
CA TRP A 151 3.56 8.76 -2.32
C TRP A 151 2.66 9.70 -3.14
N LEU A 152 2.24 9.27 -4.33
CA LEU A 152 1.33 10.01 -5.19
C LEU A 152 -0.02 10.28 -4.50
N LEU A 153 -0.63 9.24 -3.91
CA LEU A 153 -1.91 9.35 -3.20
C LEU A 153 -1.79 10.23 -1.97
N ALA A 154 -0.69 10.09 -1.22
CA ALA A 154 -0.43 10.87 -0.03
C ALA A 154 -0.36 12.36 -0.34
N ARG A 155 0.41 12.76 -1.37
CA ARG A 155 0.55 14.16 -1.79
C ARG A 155 -0.77 14.82 -2.23
N GLY A 156 -1.77 14.03 -2.58
CA GLY A 156 -3.11 14.52 -2.92
C GLY A 156 -3.97 14.88 -1.71
N ARG A 157 -3.52 14.64 -0.47
CA ARG A 157 -4.27 14.94 0.75
C ARG A 157 -4.10 16.41 1.19
N PRO A 158 -5.16 17.02 1.76
CA PRO A 158 -5.20 18.45 2.08
C PRO A 158 -4.31 18.86 3.25
N THR A 159 -4.04 17.99 4.23
CA THR A 159 -3.28 18.36 5.44
C THR A 159 -2.02 17.52 5.60
N PRO A 160 -0.93 18.05 6.22
CA PRO A 160 0.29 17.27 6.47
C PRO A 160 0.04 15.98 7.27
N GLN A 161 -0.90 16.01 8.21
CA GLN A 161 -1.30 14.83 8.98
C GLN A 161 -1.92 13.76 8.06
N GLU A 162 -2.89 14.13 7.22
CA GLU A 162 -3.53 13.19 6.29
C GLU A 162 -2.57 12.69 5.21
N GLN A 163 -1.62 13.53 4.78
CA GLN A 163 -0.53 13.15 3.86
C GLN A 163 0.35 12.08 4.50
N ALA A 164 0.85 12.32 5.73
CA ALA A 164 1.68 11.39 6.46
C ALA A 164 0.96 10.06 6.73
N GLU A 165 -0.29 10.12 7.19
CA GLU A 165 -1.10 8.94 7.48
C GLU A 165 -1.40 8.14 6.22
N THR A 166 -1.78 8.79 5.12
CA THR A 166 -2.02 8.12 3.83
C THR A 166 -0.75 7.45 3.33
N PHE A 167 0.39 8.15 3.39
CA PHE A 167 1.66 7.56 2.95
C PHE A 167 1.99 6.33 3.78
N ALA A 168 1.94 6.41 5.10
CA ALA A 168 2.25 5.31 5.99
C ALA A 168 1.33 4.11 5.84
N LYS A 169 0.01 4.33 5.66
CA LYS A 169 -0.98 3.26 5.45
C LYS A 169 -0.72 2.41 4.22
N PHE A 170 -0.14 2.98 3.16
CA PHE A 170 0.17 2.24 1.93
C PHE A 170 1.63 1.79 1.89
N ALA A 171 2.57 2.61 2.36
CA ALA A 171 4.00 2.30 2.40
C ALA A 171 4.30 1.07 3.29
N ILE A 172 3.53 0.84 4.35
CA ILE A 172 3.69 -0.33 5.23
C ILE A 172 3.58 -1.66 4.47
N PHE A 173 2.82 -1.74 3.37
CA PHE A 173 2.70 -2.96 2.58
C PHE A 173 3.99 -3.35 1.86
N VAL A 174 4.89 -2.38 1.66
CA VAL A 174 6.23 -2.59 1.10
C VAL A 174 7.27 -2.69 2.21
N GLN A 175 7.22 -1.77 3.18
CA GLN A 175 8.22 -1.65 4.24
C GLN A 175 8.07 -2.68 5.36
N GLY A 176 6.89 -3.31 5.48
CA GLY A 176 6.56 -4.27 6.53
C GLY A 176 6.38 -3.66 7.92
N LYS A 177 6.90 -2.45 8.20
CA LYS A 177 6.75 -1.76 9.48
C LYS A 177 6.42 -0.29 9.29
N ALA A 178 5.54 0.26 10.11
CA ALA A 178 5.23 1.68 10.09
C ALA A 178 4.62 2.19 11.40
N TRP A 179 4.87 3.44 11.71
CA TRP A 179 4.09 4.24 12.65
C TRP A 179 2.80 4.73 11.98
N ILE A 180 1.66 4.37 12.56
CA ILE A 180 0.30 4.85 12.21
C ILE A 180 -0.22 5.62 13.41
N GLY A 181 -0.14 6.96 13.33
CA GLY A 181 -0.35 7.83 14.50
C GLY A 181 0.63 7.47 15.62
N SER A 182 0.10 7.12 16.80
CA SER A 182 0.91 6.74 17.97
C SER A 182 1.33 5.26 18.00
N ARG A 183 0.83 4.43 17.08
CA ARG A 183 1.06 2.97 17.09
C ARG A 183 2.15 2.61 16.08
N CYS A 184 3.11 1.77 16.46
CA CYS A 184 4.03 1.18 15.50
C CYS A 184 3.62 -0.25 15.20
N LEU A 185 3.31 -0.54 13.95
CA LEU A 185 2.83 -1.83 13.46
C LEU A 185 3.95 -2.55 12.71
N ASP A 186 4.02 -3.87 12.88
CA ASP A 186 4.94 -4.78 12.18
C ASP A 186 4.12 -5.91 11.53
N ILE A 187 4.04 -5.88 10.20
CA ILE A 187 3.37 -6.87 9.35
C ILE A 187 4.37 -7.76 8.59
N SER A 188 5.67 -7.69 8.91
CA SER A 188 6.73 -8.44 8.20
C SER A 188 6.53 -9.96 8.22
N ARG A 189 5.72 -10.47 9.16
CA ARG A 189 5.41 -11.89 9.34
C ARG A 189 4.03 -12.30 8.82
N VAL A 190 3.27 -11.37 8.26
CA VAL A 190 1.87 -11.63 7.86
C VAL A 190 1.77 -12.66 6.73
N ALA A 191 2.80 -12.75 5.89
CA ALA A 191 2.88 -13.68 4.76
C ALA A 191 3.66 -14.97 5.09
N THR A 192 4.30 -15.06 6.26
CA THR A 192 5.32 -16.09 6.52
C THR A 192 4.79 -17.32 7.25
N VAL A 193 3.52 -17.33 7.66
CA VAL A 193 2.95 -18.43 8.44
C VAL A 193 1.76 -19.02 7.70
N LEU A 194 2.03 -20.07 6.94
CA LEU A 194 1.01 -20.92 6.34
C LEU A 194 0.19 -21.58 7.45
N ASP A 195 -1.12 -21.69 7.26
CA ASP A 195 -2.06 -22.33 8.18
C ASP A 195 -2.15 -21.73 9.59
N ALA A 196 -1.68 -20.49 9.79
CA ALA A 196 -1.91 -19.74 11.03
C ALA A 196 -2.60 -18.40 10.76
N PRO A 197 -3.38 -17.88 11.73
CA PRO A 197 -3.92 -16.53 11.62
C PRO A 197 -2.79 -15.51 11.41
N PRO A 198 -2.99 -14.51 10.52
CA PRO A 198 -2.04 -13.43 10.33
C PRO A 198 -1.78 -12.71 11.66
N ARG A 199 -0.49 -12.46 11.96
CA ARG A 199 -0.07 -11.76 13.18
C ARG A 199 0.47 -10.38 12.83
N ILE A 200 -0.05 -9.37 13.52
CA ILE A 200 0.42 -7.99 13.47
C ILE A 200 1.06 -7.71 14.81
N ASP A 201 2.36 -7.49 14.80
CA ASP A 201 3.14 -7.22 15.99
C ASP A 201 3.31 -5.70 16.19
N THR A 202 3.81 -5.29 17.35
CA THR A 202 4.35 -3.94 17.53
C THR A 202 5.81 -3.92 17.09
N CYS A 203 6.27 -2.80 16.55
CA CYS A 203 7.69 -2.64 16.24
C CYS A 203 8.55 -2.87 17.51
N LYS A 204 9.59 -3.68 17.37
CA LYS A 204 10.62 -3.90 18.39
C LYS A 204 11.79 -2.94 18.18
#